data_AF-A0A401GXB1-F1
#
_entry.id   AF-A0A401GXB1-F1
#
_cell.length_a   1.000
_cell.length_b   1.000
_cell.length_c   1.000
_cell.angle_alpha   90.00
_cell.angle_beta   90.00
_cell.angle_gamma   90.00
#
_symmetry.space_group_name_H-M   'P 1'
#
loop_
_entity.id
_entity.type
_entity.pdbx_description
1 polymer ?
#
loop_
_entity_poly.entity_id
_entity_poly.type
_entity_poly.pdbx_seq_one_letter_code
_entity_poly.pdbx_strand_id
1 'polypeptide(L)'
;MDDEDESCLLMRTLLKELAAIYEDDEHWSVPTKEQITRMVHPDATGQGQLTERLKKWFENGAVSGFGDAQETKVHANVRDAREIPASEFSVSPNLIEQVEKCWGDHVVSGSVRVEPYEIHVYGPGGQLKAHRDTSETNLVGTFLVGLGDTTKKGRLFIGEQIYNPVEYDGHKAIPGSWIALHPNVKHKVAKIQDGYRAVIAFKFFCKEKDGMRTSVVRKKMENIL
;
A
#
# COMPACT_ATOMS: atom_id res chain seq x y z
N MET A 1 20.82 17.21 14.79
CA MET A 1 21.31 15.83 14.62
C MET A 1 20.05 15.02 14.44
N ASP A 2 19.80 14.65 13.20
CA ASP A 2 18.60 15.07 12.49
C ASP A 2 17.60 13.92 12.35
N ASP A 3 16.31 14.19 12.60
CA ASP A 3 15.19 13.23 12.52
C ASP A 3 15.04 12.58 11.13
N GLU A 4 15.66 13.16 10.08
CA GLU A 4 15.74 12.59 8.73
C GLU A 4 16.56 11.28 8.66
N ASP A 5 17.53 11.08 9.56
CA ASP A 5 18.42 9.91 9.56
C ASP A 5 17.75 8.66 10.16
N GLU A 6 16.88 8.85 11.16
CA GLU A 6 16.06 7.78 11.77
C GLU A 6 14.97 7.27 10.82
N SER A 7 14.31 8.17 10.08
CA SER A 7 13.32 7.78 9.05
C SER A 7 13.96 6.96 7.92
N CYS A 8 15.19 7.31 7.53
CA CYS A 8 15.98 6.53 6.58
C CYS A 8 16.41 5.17 7.14
N LEU A 9 16.73 5.07 8.43
CA LEU A 9 17.09 3.81 9.09
C LEU A 9 15.88 2.87 9.23
N LEU A 10 14.71 3.40 9.55
CA LEU A 10 13.44 2.69 9.56
C LEU A 10 13.11 2.16 8.14
N MET A 11 13.29 2.99 7.12
CA MET A 11 13.09 2.59 5.72
C MET A 11 14.06 1.51 5.24
N ARG A 12 15.33 1.57 5.69
CA ARG A 12 16.33 0.52 5.44
C ARG A 12 15.98 -0.80 6.13
N THR A 13 15.23 -0.75 7.24
CA THR A 13 14.74 -1.94 7.95
C THR A 13 13.50 -2.51 7.25
N LEU A 14 12.58 -1.64 6.81
CA LEU A 14 11.46 -1.97 5.92
C LEU A 14 11.93 -2.72 4.66
N LEU A 15 13.00 -2.24 4.03
CA LEU A 15 13.60 -2.86 2.85
C LEU A 15 14.24 -4.22 3.14
N LYS A 16 14.86 -4.41 4.31
CA LYS A 16 15.44 -5.69 4.74
C LYS A 16 14.37 -6.75 5.05
N GLU A 17 13.23 -6.34 5.58
CA GLU A 17 12.15 -7.26 5.90
C GLU A 17 11.26 -7.58 4.70
N LEU A 18 11.04 -6.59 3.83
CA LEU A 18 10.48 -6.86 2.51
C LEU A 18 11.42 -7.81 1.74
N ALA A 19 12.75 -7.64 1.81
CA ALA A 19 13.73 -8.58 1.27
C ALA A 19 13.59 -10.00 1.86
N ALA A 20 13.31 -10.15 3.16
CA ALA A 20 13.06 -11.45 3.78
C ALA A 20 11.73 -12.10 3.31
N ILE A 21 10.70 -11.32 2.96
CA ILE A 21 9.49 -11.82 2.28
C ILE A 21 9.83 -12.35 0.86
N TYR A 22 10.95 -11.92 0.28
CA TYR A 22 11.46 -12.40 -1.02
C TYR A 22 12.42 -13.61 -0.94
N GLU A 23 12.69 -14.19 0.24
CA GLU A 23 13.73 -15.23 0.44
C GLU A 23 13.24 -16.70 0.43
N ASP A 24 11.96 -16.97 0.14
CA ASP A 24 11.41 -18.33 0.11
C ASP A 24 11.32 -18.94 -1.31
N ASP A 25 12.41 -18.82 -2.08
CA ASP A 25 12.71 -19.69 -3.22
C ASP A 25 14.14 -20.23 -3.00
N GLU A 26 14.20 -21.50 -2.59
CA GLU A 26 15.40 -22.18 -2.10
C GLU A 26 16.62 -21.98 -3.05
N HIS A 27 17.76 -21.62 -2.43
CA HIS A 27 19.13 -21.76 -2.96
C HIS A 27 19.77 -20.54 -3.66
N TRP A 28 20.15 -19.50 -2.92
CA TRP A 28 21.33 -18.68 -3.27
C TRP A 28 21.92 -17.91 -2.07
N SER A 29 23.25 -17.87 -1.99
CA SER A 29 24.09 -17.39 -0.89
C SER A 29 23.88 -15.93 -0.47
N VAL A 30 23.93 -15.68 0.84
CA VAL A 30 23.80 -14.36 1.51
C VAL A 30 24.75 -13.30 0.93
N PRO A 31 24.25 -12.17 0.39
CA PRO A 31 25.09 -11.05 -0.06
C PRO A 31 25.67 -10.25 1.12
N THR A 32 26.92 -9.82 1.02
CA THR A 32 27.60 -9.11 2.11
C THR A 32 27.14 -7.65 2.24
N LYS A 33 27.41 -7.04 3.41
CA LYS A 33 27.03 -5.66 3.82
C LYS A 33 27.37 -4.57 2.79
N GLU A 34 28.36 -4.81 1.92
CA GLU A 34 28.80 -3.90 0.86
C GLU A 34 27.92 -3.96 -0.41
N GLN A 35 27.16 -5.04 -0.62
CA GLN A 35 26.22 -5.19 -1.74
C GLN A 35 24.87 -4.51 -1.47
N ILE A 36 24.46 -4.42 -0.19
CA ILE A 36 23.21 -3.75 0.24
C ILE A 36 23.27 -2.24 -0.01
N THR A 37 24.45 -1.62 0.07
CA THR A 37 24.65 -0.19 -0.20
C THR A 37 24.55 0.16 -1.69
N ARG A 38 24.62 -0.83 -2.60
CA ARG A 38 24.46 -0.63 -4.05
C ARG A 38 23.02 -0.70 -4.57
N MET A 39 22.03 -1.07 -3.75
CA MET A 39 20.62 -1.13 -4.18
C MET A 39 19.91 0.22 -4.35
N VAL A 40 20.65 1.33 -4.32
CA VAL A 40 20.11 2.71 -4.51
C VAL A 40 20.15 3.16 -5.98
N HIS A 41 20.67 2.34 -6.90
CA HIS A 41 20.47 2.57 -8.34
C HIS A 41 20.28 1.21 -9.04
N PRO A 42 19.23 1.03 -9.87
CA PRO A 42 19.08 -0.20 -10.62
C PRO A 42 20.08 -0.23 -11.78
N ASP A 43 21.08 -1.08 -11.66
CA ASP A 43 21.84 -1.63 -12.77
C ASP A 43 20.87 -2.34 -13.73
N ALA A 44 21.18 -2.38 -15.03
CA ALA A 44 20.31 -2.95 -16.07
C ALA A 44 19.88 -4.41 -15.81
N THR A 45 20.66 -5.17 -15.04
CA THR A 45 20.37 -6.56 -14.60
C THR A 45 19.26 -6.64 -13.55
N GLY A 46 19.16 -5.68 -12.62
CA GLY A 46 18.10 -5.64 -11.60
C GLY A 46 16.73 -5.25 -12.17
N GLN A 47 16.72 -4.40 -13.20
CA GLN A 47 15.49 -3.97 -13.88
C GLN A 47 14.80 -5.13 -14.61
N GLY A 48 15.56 -6.03 -15.22
CA GLY A 48 15.03 -7.22 -15.92
C GLY A 48 14.35 -8.19 -14.96
N GLN A 49 15.01 -8.53 -13.85
CA GLN A 49 14.46 -9.42 -12.83
C GLN A 49 13.20 -8.85 -12.18
N LEU A 50 13.19 -7.54 -11.88
CA LEU A 50 12.00 -6.85 -11.37
C LEU A 50 10.83 -6.94 -12.36
N THR A 51 11.10 -6.70 -13.65
CA THR A 51 10.07 -6.75 -14.69
C THR A 51 9.43 -8.13 -14.79
N GLU A 52 10.23 -9.20 -14.85
CA GLU A 52 9.72 -10.57 -14.92
C GLU A 52 8.91 -10.95 -13.69
N ARG A 53 9.34 -10.54 -12.49
CA ARG A 53 8.60 -10.78 -11.25
C ARG A 53 7.24 -10.09 -11.26
N LEU A 54 7.20 -8.80 -11.57
CA LEU A 54 5.94 -8.04 -11.59
C LEU A 54 4.99 -8.55 -12.66
N LYS A 55 5.52 -8.97 -13.82
CA LYS A 55 4.76 -9.63 -14.86
C LYS A 55 4.14 -10.94 -14.37
N LYS A 56 4.92 -11.80 -13.72
CA LYS A 56 4.42 -13.06 -13.14
C LYS A 56 3.29 -12.80 -12.15
N TRP A 57 3.44 -11.82 -11.25
CA TRP A 57 2.36 -11.45 -10.32
C TRP A 57 1.12 -10.93 -11.03
N PHE A 58 1.28 -10.13 -12.09
CA PHE A 58 0.15 -9.66 -12.89
C PHE A 58 -0.57 -10.81 -13.61
N GLU A 59 0.17 -11.76 -14.18
CA GLU A 59 -0.41 -12.90 -14.92
C GLU A 59 -1.14 -13.89 -14.00
N ASN A 60 -0.74 -14.00 -12.73
CA ASN A 60 -1.30 -14.96 -11.78
C ASN A 60 -2.26 -14.34 -10.76
N GLY A 61 -2.27 -13.00 -10.60
CA GLY A 61 -3.17 -12.33 -9.66
C GLY A 61 -4.64 -12.42 -10.09
N ALA A 62 -5.55 -12.36 -9.12
CA ALA A 62 -6.98 -12.33 -9.40
C ALA A 62 -7.38 -11.01 -10.08
N VAL A 63 -8.44 -11.02 -10.89
CA VAL A 63 -8.97 -9.77 -11.46
C VAL A 63 -9.49 -8.90 -10.33
N SER A 64 -8.95 -7.69 -10.24
CA SER A 64 -9.25 -6.81 -9.12
C SER A 64 -10.56 -6.05 -9.33
N GLY A 65 -11.52 -6.30 -8.44
CA GLY A 65 -12.84 -5.66 -8.48
C GLY A 65 -12.85 -4.25 -7.87
N PHE A 66 -13.98 -3.57 -8.00
CA PHE A 66 -14.26 -2.37 -7.20
C PHE A 66 -15.63 -2.50 -6.52
N GLY A 67 -15.73 -2.04 -5.27
CA GLY A 67 -16.95 -2.09 -4.49
C GLY A 67 -17.89 -0.93 -4.80
N ASP A 68 -19.17 -1.24 -4.99
CA ASP A 68 -20.27 -0.27 -4.97
C ASP A 68 -21.27 -0.73 -3.90
N ALA A 69 -20.91 -0.52 -2.62
CA ALA A 69 -21.65 -0.71 -1.36
C ALA A 69 -22.41 -2.04 -1.09
N GLN A 70 -22.71 -2.85 -2.10
CA GLN A 70 -23.48 -4.11 -2.02
C GLN A 70 -22.90 -5.21 -2.92
N GLU A 71 -22.12 -4.89 -3.96
CA GLU A 71 -21.52 -5.89 -4.86
C GLU A 71 -20.13 -5.49 -5.37
N THR A 72 -19.27 -6.49 -5.59
CA THR A 72 -17.99 -6.34 -6.29
C THR A 72 -18.24 -6.29 -7.79
N LYS A 73 -18.03 -5.12 -8.42
CA LYS A 73 -18.20 -4.93 -9.86
C LYS A 73 -16.84 -5.01 -10.56
N VAL A 74 -16.80 -5.69 -11.71
CA VAL A 74 -15.63 -5.74 -12.59
C VAL A 74 -15.98 -4.98 -13.86
N HIS A 75 -15.48 -3.75 -13.98
CA HIS A 75 -15.51 -3.00 -15.22
C HIS A 75 -14.10 -2.54 -15.57
N ALA A 76 -13.53 -3.12 -16.64
CA ALA A 76 -12.17 -2.81 -17.11
C ALA A 76 -11.95 -1.31 -17.41
N ASN A 77 -13.02 -0.59 -17.77
CA ASN A 77 -12.98 0.85 -17.99
C ASN A 77 -12.88 1.67 -16.68
N VAL A 78 -13.06 1.05 -15.51
CA VAL A 78 -12.99 1.69 -14.18
C VAL A 78 -11.76 1.22 -13.43
N ARG A 79 -11.52 -0.09 -13.44
CA ARG A 79 -10.35 -0.72 -12.84
C ARG A 79 -9.93 -1.88 -13.74
N ASP A 80 -8.71 -1.81 -14.23
CA ASP A 80 -8.04 -2.95 -14.85
C ASP A 80 -6.74 -3.15 -14.09
N ALA A 81 -6.81 -4.02 -13.11
CA ALA A 81 -5.75 -4.34 -12.19
C ALA A 81 -5.86 -5.80 -11.79
N ARG A 82 -4.82 -6.28 -11.12
CA ARG A 82 -4.77 -7.58 -10.51
C ARG A 82 -4.54 -7.40 -9.02
N GLU A 83 -5.10 -8.30 -8.24
CA GLU A 83 -4.96 -8.29 -6.78
C GLU A 83 -4.46 -9.64 -6.28
N ILE A 84 -3.65 -9.56 -5.23
CA ILE A 84 -3.31 -10.70 -4.39
C ILE A 84 -3.89 -10.35 -3.00
N PRO A 85 -4.90 -11.09 -2.51
CA PRO A 85 -5.56 -10.78 -1.24
C PRO A 85 -4.64 -11.07 -0.05
N ALA A 86 -4.88 -10.43 1.10
CA ALA A 86 -4.12 -10.67 2.34
C ALA A 86 -4.09 -12.13 2.82
N SER A 87 -4.99 -13.00 2.35
CA SER A 87 -4.94 -14.44 2.64
C SER A 87 -3.83 -15.17 1.89
N GLU A 88 -3.27 -14.57 0.84
CA GLU A 88 -2.25 -15.17 -0.04
C GLU A 88 -0.85 -14.62 0.21
N PHE A 89 -0.68 -13.71 1.17
CA PHE A 89 0.63 -13.22 1.58
C PHE A 89 0.67 -12.97 3.08
N SER A 90 1.85 -13.07 3.67
CA SER A 90 2.10 -12.69 5.05
C SER A 90 2.98 -11.45 5.11
N VAL A 91 2.73 -10.62 6.12
CA VAL A 91 3.59 -9.50 6.47
C VAL A 91 4.21 -9.79 7.83
N SER A 92 5.52 -9.54 7.98
CA SER A 92 6.19 -9.71 9.27
C SER A 92 5.54 -8.81 10.33
N PRO A 93 5.39 -9.26 11.58
CA PRO A 93 4.92 -8.40 12.67
C PRO A 93 5.74 -7.12 12.82
N ASN A 94 7.05 -7.19 12.60
CA ASN A 94 7.93 -6.03 12.66
C ASN A 94 7.62 -4.99 11.57
N LEU A 95 7.33 -5.40 10.33
CA LEU A 95 6.88 -4.49 9.28
C LEU A 95 5.56 -3.81 9.67
N ILE A 96 4.63 -4.52 10.31
CA ILE A 96 3.39 -3.92 10.85
C ILE A 96 3.73 -2.85 11.89
N GLU A 97 4.59 -3.16 12.86
CA GLU A 97 5.01 -2.21 13.90
C GLU A 97 5.70 -0.97 13.32
N GLN A 98 6.56 -1.14 12.31
CA GLN A 98 7.22 -0.03 11.63
C GLN A 98 6.22 0.87 10.88
N VAL A 99 5.24 0.27 10.22
CA VAL A 99 4.18 0.98 9.50
C VAL A 99 3.26 1.72 10.49
N GLU A 100 2.91 1.12 11.62
CA GLU A 100 2.20 1.78 12.74
C GLU A 100 2.99 2.98 13.28
N LYS A 101 4.28 2.80 13.54
CA LYS A 101 5.18 3.88 14.02
C LYS A 101 5.27 5.02 13.01
N CYS A 102 5.51 4.70 11.73
CA CYS A 102 5.64 5.69 10.67
C CYS A 102 4.38 6.57 10.56
N TRP A 103 3.20 5.97 10.64
CA TRP A 103 1.93 6.70 10.65
C TRP A 103 1.77 7.59 11.88
N GLY A 104 2.07 7.06 13.08
CA GLY A 104 1.99 7.81 14.33
C GLY A 104 2.91 9.04 14.34
N ASP A 105 4.10 8.89 13.76
CA ASP A 105 5.12 9.94 13.69
C ASP A 105 4.77 11.03 12.65
N HIS A 106 4.09 10.68 11.54
CA HIS A 106 3.96 11.60 10.38
C HIS A 106 2.52 11.97 9.99
N VAL A 107 1.49 11.29 10.49
CA VAL A 107 0.11 11.44 9.97
C VAL A 107 -0.89 11.83 11.05
N VAL A 108 -1.17 10.93 12.00
CA VAL A 108 -2.08 11.20 13.13
C VAL A 108 -1.51 10.62 14.40
N SER A 109 -1.37 11.45 15.44
CA SER A 109 -0.98 10.99 16.77
C SER A 109 -2.11 10.20 17.41
N GLY A 110 -1.83 8.94 17.79
CA GLY A 110 -2.79 8.07 18.45
C GLY A 110 -2.48 6.59 18.21
N SER A 111 -3.10 5.71 18.99
CA SER A 111 -2.94 4.27 18.76
C SER A 111 -3.79 3.84 17.57
N VAL A 112 -3.12 3.40 16.53
CA VAL A 112 -3.72 2.81 15.33
C VAL A 112 -3.53 1.31 15.35
N ARG A 113 -4.40 0.61 14.61
CA ARG A 113 -4.26 -0.79 14.25
C ARG A 113 -4.04 -0.85 12.75
N VAL A 114 -2.95 -1.49 12.34
CA VAL A 114 -2.63 -1.70 10.93
C VAL A 114 -3.03 -3.09 10.48
N GLU A 115 -3.65 -3.15 9.30
CA GLU A 115 -3.98 -4.41 8.64
C GLU A 115 -3.42 -4.42 7.21
N PRO A 116 -2.58 -5.40 6.84
CA PRO A 116 -2.31 -5.68 5.43
C PRO A 116 -3.62 -6.01 4.74
N TYR A 117 -3.85 -5.43 3.56
CA TYR A 117 -5.13 -5.54 2.87
C TYR A 117 -4.98 -6.31 1.56
N GLU A 118 -4.30 -5.73 0.59
CA GLU A 118 -4.16 -6.31 -0.75
C GLU A 118 -2.84 -5.85 -1.37
N ILE A 119 -2.27 -6.68 -2.25
CA ILE A 119 -1.25 -6.23 -3.20
C ILE A 119 -1.96 -5.89 -4.51
N HIS A 120 -1.82 -4.65 -4.97
CA HIS A 120 -2.35 -4.22 -6.26
C HIS A 120 -1.25 -4.24 -7.30
N VAL A 121 -1.49 -4.96 -8.40
CA VAL A 121 -0.57 -5.10 -9.53
C VAL A 121 -1.24 -4.56 -10.80
N TYR A 122 -0.53 -3.71 -11.51
CA TYR A 122 -0.98 -3.11 -12.76
C TYR A 122 0.03 -3.44 -13.86
N GLY A 123 -0.46 -3.85 -15.02
CA GLY A 123 0.31 -4.10 -16.23
C GLY A 123 -0.18 -3.23 -17.40
N PRO A 124 0.29 -3.49 -18.64
CA PRO A 124 -0.14 -2.75 -19.82
C PRO A 124 -1.66 -2.71 -19.97
N GLY A 125 -2.21 -1.53 -20.25
CA GLY A 125 -3.65 -1.29 -20.28
C GLY A 125 -4.28 -0.98 -18.92
N GLY A 126 -3.63 -1.41 -17.84
CA GLY A 126 -4.13 -1.31 -16.48
C GLY A 126 -4.25 0.11 -15.96
N GLN A 127 -5.29 0.37 -15.17
CA GLN A 127 -5.59 1.68 -14.60
C GLN A 127 -6.53 1.56 -13.39
N LEU A 128 -6.61 2.65 -12.62
CA LEU A 128 -7.64 2.86 -11.61
C LEU A 128 -8.17 4.28 -11.73
N LYS A 129 -9.47 4.43 -12.01
CA LYS A 129 -10.10 5.74 -12.12
C LYS A 129 -9.99 6.54 -10.81
N ALA A 130 -10.15 7.86 -10.96
CA ALA A 130 -10.10 8.76 -9.81
C ALA A 130 -11.25 8.46 -8.85
N HIS A 131 -10.91 8.12 -7.61
CA HIS A 131 -11.84 7.74 -6.56
C HIS A 131 -11.32 8.21 -5.20
N ARG A 132 -12.16 8.05 -4.17
CA ARG A 132 -11.77 8.12 -2.76
C ARG A 132 -11.90 6.72 -2.20
N ASP A 133 -11.18 6.42 -1.13
CA ASP A 133 -11.31 5.11 -0.50
C ASP A 133 -12.75 4.90 0.00
N THR A 134 -13.19 3.65 -0.03
CA THR A 134 -14.52 3.29 0.48
C THR A 134 -14.53 3.53 1.99
N SER A 135 -15.57 4.22 2.47
CA SER A 135 -15.71 4.48 3.90
C SER A 135 -15.91 3.17 4.66
N GLU A 136 -15.16 3.01 5.74
CA GLU A 136 -15.22 1.87 6.64
C GLU A 136 -15.13 2.38 8.08
N THR A 137 -15.84 1.73 9.01
CA THR A 137 -15.89 2.16 10.41
C THR A 137 -14.48 2.21 10.99
N ASN A 138 -14.14 3.33 11.63
CA ASN A 138 -12.83 3.60 12.24
C ASN A 138 -11.64 3.65 11.27
N LEU A 139 -11.84 3.55 9.95
CA LEU A 139 -10.76 3.70 8.97
C LEU A 139 -10.28 5.16 8.96
N VAL A 140 -8.99 5.35 9.23
CA VAL A 140 -8.34 6.66 9.24
C VAL A 140 -7.36 6.87 8.11
N GLY A 141 -7.04 5.81 7.36
CA GLY A 141 -6.30 5.93 6.13
C GLY A 141 -5.82 4.63 5.52
N THR A 142 -5.16 4.81 4.39
CA THR A 142 -4.51 3.75 3.63
C THR A 142 -3.04 4.11 3.46
N PHE A 143 -2.17 3.14 3.62
CA PHE A 143 -0.74 3.30 3.44
C PHE A 143 -0.27 2.36 2.35
N LEU A 144 0.34 2.91 1.31
CA LEU A 144 0.82 2.17 0.16
C LEU A 144 2.34 2.06 0.27
N VAL A 145 2.87 0.85 0.16
CA VAL A 145 4.32 0.62 0.04
C VAL A 145 4.62 0.07 -1.35
N GLY A 146 5.59 0.67 -2.03
CA GLY A 146 6.06 0.24 -3.34
C GLY A 146 6.77 -1.10 -3.27
N LEU A 147 6.36 -2.02 -4.15
CA LEU A 147 7.02 -3.32 -4.36
C LEU A 147 7.80 -3.38 -5.67
N GLY A 148 7.55 -2.42 -6.57
CA GLY A 148 8.19 -2.34 -7.87
C GLY A 148 7.43 -1.48 -8.87
N ASP A 149 8.16 -0.74 -9.70
CA ASP A 149 7.59 0.05 -10.78
C ASP A 149 8.58 0.12 -11.96
N THR A 150 8.23 -0.55 -13.05
CA THR A 150 9.03 -0.57 -14.29
C THR A 150 8.48 0.40 -15.33
N THR A 151 7.47 1.19 -14.98
CA THR A 151 6.92 2.19 -15.89
C THR A 151 7.87 3.38 -16.04
N LYS A 152 7.86 3.99 -17.23
CA LYS A 152 8.73 5.14 -17.55
C LYS A 152 8.52 6.33 -16.59
N LYS A 153 7.26 6.62 -16.28
CA LYS A 153 6.79 7.73 -15.44
C LYS A 153 5.90 7.18 -14.35
N GLY A 154 5.90 7.78 -13.16
CA GLY A 154 5.01 7.34 -12.10
C GLY A 154 3.54 7.53 -12.47
N ARG A 155 2.70 6.68 -11.89
CA ARG A 155 1.32 6.48 -12.36
C ARG A 155 0.28 6.77 -11.30
N LEU A 156 0.65 6.88 -10.04
CA LEU A 156 -0.27 7.29 -8.98
C LEU A 156 -0.34 8.82 -8.91
N PHE A 157 -1.54 9.37 -9.04
CA PHE A 157 -1.80 10.81 -8.93
C PHE A 157 -2.75 11.06 -7.78
N ILE A 158 -2.48 12.08 -6.97
CA ILE A 158 -3.18 12.33 -5.70
C ILE A 158 -3.66 13.79 -5.68
N GLY A 159 -4.88 14.01 -5.19
CA GLY A 159 -5.46 15.35 -5.05
C GLY A 159 -5.56 16.10 -6.39
N GLU A 160 -5.07 17.33 -6.41
CA GLU A 160 -5.12 18.21 -7.60
C GLU A 160 -4.25 17.70 -8.76
N GLN A 161 -3.21 16.89 -8.51
CA GLN A 161 -2.36 16.31 -9.55
C GLN A 161 -3.16 15.47 -10.56
N ILE A 162 -4.34 14.99 -10.16
CA ILE A 162 -5.24 14.20 -10.99
C ILE A 162 -5.69 14.96 -12.24
N TYR A 163 -5.85 16.28 -12.15
CA TYR A 163 -6.41 17.08 -13.23
C TYR A 163 -5.36 17.48 -14.27
N ASN A 164 -4.07 17.47 -13.91
CA ASN A 164 -2.96 17.88 -14.78
C ASN A 164 -1.87 16.79 -14.94
N PRO A 165 -2.20 15.55 -15.36
CA PRO A 165 -1.26 14.44 -15.41
C PRO A 165 -0.17 14.56 -16.49
N VAL A 166 -0.23 15.59 -17.34
CA VAL A 166 0.79 15.89 -18.35
C VAL A 166 1.92 16.73 -17.74
N GLU A 167 1.59 17.59 -16.77
CA GLU A 167 2.53 18.49 -16.09
C GLU A 167 3.23 17.82 -14.91
N TYR A 168 2.54 16.91 -14.23
CA TYR A 168 3.10 16.16 -13.11
C TYR A 168 3.59 14.78 -13.54
N ASP A 169 4.80 14.40 -13.10
CA ASP A 169 5.14 12.98 -13.03
C ASP A 169 4.42 12.39 -11.82
N GLY A 170 3.69 11.28 -12.02
CA GLY A 170 3.00 10.64 -10.92
C GLY A 170 3.99 10.02 -9.94
N HIS A 171 3.48 9.51 -8.84
CA HIS A 171 4.29 8.78 -7.88
C HIS A 171 4.57 7.36 -8.40
N LYS A 172 5.86 6.97 -8.38
CA LYS A 172 6.32 5.61 -8.68
C LYS A 172 6.19 4.71 -7.46
N ALA A 173 5.93 3.42 -7.69
CA ALA A 173 5.97 2.41 -6.65
C ALA A 173 7.37 1.78 -6.51
N ILE A 174 8.39 2.62 -6.31
CA ILE A 174 9.78 2.15 -6.13
C ILE A 174 9.82 1.26 -4.87
N PRO A 175 10.55 0.12 -4.87
CA PRO A 175 10.70 -0.71 -3.69
C PRO A 175 11.05 0.11 -2.44
N GLY A 176 10.24 -0.01 -1.39
CA GLY A 176 10.39 0.71 -0.12
C GLY A 176 9.92 2.16 -0.12
N SER A 177 9.57 2.77 -1.26
CA SER A 177 8.86 4.05 -1.24
C SER A 177 7.46 3.87 -0.65
N TRP A 178 6.90 4.91 -0.01
CA TRP A 178 5.58 4.82 0.60
C TRP A 178 4.78 6.10 0.46
N ILE A 179 3.45 5.96 0.53
CA ILE A 179 2.50 7.06 0.52
C ILE A 179 1.38 6.75 1.51
N ALA A 180 1.09 7.69 2.40
CA ALA A 180 -0.08 7.67 3.27
C ALA A 180 -1.21 8.50 2.66
N LEU A 181 -2.42 7.96 2.64
CA LEU A 181 -3.63 8.59 2.12
C LEU A 181 -4.68 8.65 3.23
N HIS A 182 -5.23 9.84 3.46
CA HIS A 182 -6.48 9.96 4.19
C HIS A 182 -7.62 9.44 3.30
N PRO A 183 -8.67 8.75 3.82
CA PRO A 183 -9.66 8.06 2.98
C PRO A 183 -10.41 9.00 2.03
N ASN A 184 -10.60 10.25 2.48
CA ASN A 184 -11.22 11.29 1.66
C ASN A 184 -10.29 11.85 0.57
N VAL A 185 -9.01 11.52 0.49
CA VAL A 185 -8.13 12.06 -0.56
C VAL A 185 -8.42 11.36 -1.87
N LYS A 186 -8.82 12.15 -2.88
CA LYS A 186 -9.05 11.63 -4.23
C LYS A 186 -7.70 11.20 -4.82
N HIS A 187 -7.65 10.04 -5.46
CA HIS A 187 -6.45 9.53 -6.11
C HIS A 187 -6.80 8.63 -7.31
N LYS A 188 -5.85 8.45 -8.25
CA LYS A 188 -6.00 7.58 -9.42
C LYS A 188 -4.68 6.90 -9.80
N VAL A 189 -4.77 5.77 -10.49
CA VAL A 189 -3.64 5.20 -11.24
C VAL A 189 -3.88 5.43 -12.73
N ALA A 190 -3.05 6.27 -13.36
CA ALA A 190 -3.14 6.52 -14.79
C ALA A 190 -2.82 5.26 -15.59
N LYS A 191 -3.45 5.15 -16.77
CA LYS A 191 -3.28 4.01 -17.66
C LYS A 191 -1.81 3.73 -17.96
N ILE A 192 -1.40 2.50 -17.67
CA ILE A 192 -0.06 2.01 -17.97
C ILE A 192 -0.02 1.65 -19.45
N GLN A 193 0.90 2.28 -20.20
CA GLN A 193 1.13 1.96 -21.61
C GLN A 193 2.13 0.82 -21.75
N ASP A 194 3.17 0.84 -20.91
CA ASP A 194 4.26 -0.12 -20.90
C ASP A 194 4.84 -0.23 -19.48
N GLY A 195 5.33 -1.43 -19.15
CA GLY A 195 5.82 -1.82 -17.83
C GLY A 195 4.73 -2.31 -16.87
N TYR A 196 5.14 -2.54 -15.62
CA TYR A 196 4.31 -3.05 -14.53
C TYR A 196 4.55 -2.25 -13.25
N ARG A 197 3.55 -2.22 -12.38
CA ARG A 197 3.58 -1.51 -11.09
C ARG A 197 2.91 -2.37 -10.02
N ALA A 198 3.56 -2.55 -8.87
CA ALA A 198 2.97 -3.22 -7.71
C ALA A 198 3.13 -2.41 -6.42
N VAL A 199 2.07 -2.38 -5.62
CA VAL A 199 2.07 -1.83 -4.25
C VAL A 199 1.39 -2.81 -3.32
N ILE A 200 1.85 -2.89 -2.07
CA ILE A 200 1.06 -3.43 -0.96
C ILE A 200 0.29 -2.28 -0.32
N ALA A 201 -1.00 -2.50 -0.08
CA ALA A 201 -1.86 -1.59 0.64
C ALA A 201 -2.09 -2.09 2.08
N PHE A 202 -1.95 -1.18 3.02
CA PHE A 202 -2.34 -1.37 4.42
C PHE A 202 -3.51 -0.45 4.74
N LYS A 203 -4.45 -0.92 5.56
CA LYS A 203 -5.50 -0.10 6.15
C LYS A 203 -5.16 0.24 7.58
N PHE A 204 -5.45 1.48 7.96
CA PHE A 204 -5.23 2.01 9.29
C PHE A 204 -6.56 2.29 9.96
N PHE A 205 -6.75 1.72 11.14
CA PHE A 205 -7.94 1.92 11.95
C PHE A 205 -7.57 2.61 13.26
N CYS A 206 -8.37 3.59 13.69
CA CYS A 206 -8.29 4.02 15.08
C CYS A 206 -8.62 2.84 15.99
N LYS A 207 -7.76 2.56 16.98
CA LYS A 207 -8.14 1.66 18.06
C LYS A 207 -9.25 2.34 18.85
N GLU A 208 -10.37 1.66 19.02
CA GLU A 208 -11.41 2.12 19.94
C GLU A 208 -10.77 2.28 21.32
N LYS A 209 -11.04 3.40 22.00
CA LYS A 209 -10.61 3.53 23.38
C LYS A 209 -11.40 2.49 24.18
N ASP A 210 -10.72 1.45 24.66
CA ASP A 210 -11.25 0.57 25.71
C ASP A 210 -11.68 1.44 26.89
N GLY A 211 -12.97 1.75 27.00
CA GLY A 211 -13.46 2.58 28.10
C GLY A 211 -14.57 3.59 27.81
N MET A 212 -15.42 3.40 26.82
CA MET A 212 -16.77 3.98 26.89
C MET A 212 -17.81 2.97 26.41
N ARG A 213 -17.99 1.90 27.20
CA ARG A 213 -19.29 1.23 27.30
C ARG A 213 -20.31 2.33 27.56
N THR A 214 -21.12 2.65 26.57
CA THR A 214 -22.26 3.55 26.69
C THR A 214 -23.20 2.98 27.75
N SER A 215 -23.11 3.51 28.97
CA SER A 215 -24.11 3.35 30.03
C SER A 215 -25.37 4.18 29.72
N VAL A 216 -25.86 4.09 28.48
CA VAL A 216 -27.04 4.82 27.99
C VAL A 216 -28.06 3.84 27.39
N VAL A 217 -28.30 2.70 28.02
CA VAL A 217 -29.60 2.01 27.92
C VAL A 217 -29.88 1.25 29.22
N ARG A 218 -30.49 1.94 30.20
CA ARG A 218 -31.49 1.43 31.17
C ARG A 218 -31.78 2.52 32.19
N LYS A 219 -32.45 3.58 31.73
CA LYS A 219 -33.18 4.50 32.62
C LYS A 219 -34.54 4.81 31.99
N LYS A 220 -35.34 3.77 31.78
CA LYS A 220 -36.78 3.86 31.56
C LYS A 220 -37.41 2.48 31.66
N MET A 221 -37.82 2.09 32.87
CA MET A 221 -38.98 1.23 33.17
C MET A 221 -38.98 0.83 34.66
N GLU A 222 -39.00 1.81 35.56
CA GLU A 222 -39.54 1.62 36.90
C GLU A 222 -40.25 2.93 37.27
N ASN A 223 -41.53 3.00 36.90
CA ASN A 223 -42.57 3.87 37.46
C ASN A 223 -43.88 3.55 36.73
N ILE A 224 -44.32 2.30 36.83
CA ILE A 224 -45.73 1.90 36.81
C ILE A 224 -45.83 0.72 37.77
N LEU A 225 -46.20 1.02 39.01
CA LEU A 225 -47.15 0.29 39.86
C LEU A 225 -47.36 1.12 41.14
#